data_AF-A0A8J7J2I5-F1
#
_entry.id   AF-A0A8J7J2I5-F1
#
_cell.length_a   1.000
_cell.length_b   1.000
_cell.length_c   1.000
_cell.angle_alpha   90.00
_cell.angle_beta   90.00
_cell.angle_gamma   90.00
#
_symmetry.space_group_name_H-M   'P 1'
#
loop_
_entity.id
_entity.type
_entity.pdbx_description
1 polymer ?
#
loop_
_entity_poly.entity_id
_entity_poly.type
_entity_poly.pdbx_seq_one_letter_code
_entity_poly.pdbx_strand_id
1 'polypeptide(L)'
;MGFPVPGDAIEQSLDLNQHLIHNPAATFFMRVEGDMAADQDIQPEDLLVVDRSQTAQDGSLVVAAIAGALQVLRVQQHHGKLVPATDWAPE
;
A
#
# COMPACT_ATOMS: atom_id res chain seq x y z
N MET A 1 49.26 -24.38 -8.01
CA MET A 1 47.90 -24.96 -8.10
C MET A 1 47.15 -24.47 -6.87
N GLY A 2 46.66 -23.24 -6.79
CA GLY A 2 45.58 -22.70 -7.62
C GLY A 2 44.28 -22.82 -6.84
N PHE A 3 44.21 -22.22 -5.64
CA PHE A 3 42.95 -22.07 -4.92
C PHE A 3 42.10 -21.05 -5.68
N PRO A 4 40.83 -21.32 -5.96
CA PRO A 4 39.95 -20.26 -6.42
C PRO A 4 39.92 -19.21 -5.32
N VAL A 5 40.34 -17.99 -5.64
CA VAL A 5 39.98 -16.82 -4.84
C VAL A 5 38.46 -16.81 -4.77
N PRO A 6 37.85 -16.82 -3.57
CA PRO A 6 36.41 -16.68 -3.46
C PRO A 6 36.10 -15.30 -4.01
N GLY A 7 35.68 -15.26 -5.27
CA GLY A 7 35.06 -14.09 -5.85
C GLY A 7 33.88 -13.78 -4.95
N ASP A 8 33.76 -12.51 -4.59
CA ASP A 8 32.59 -11.94 -3.96
C ASP A 8 31.34 -12.54 -4.61
N ALA A 9 30.77 -13.56 -3.98
CA ALA A 9 29.36 -13.82 -4.09
C ALA A 9 28.76 -12.63 -3.38
N ILE A 10 28.57 -11.54 -4.13
CA ILE A 10 27.74 -10.42 -3.71
C ILE A 10 26.36 -11.07 -3.59
N GLU A 11 26.07 -11.66 -2.44
CA GLU A 11 24.70 -11.88 -2.02
C GLU A 11 24.07 -10.49 -2.11
N GLN A 12 23.27 -10.27 -3.16
CA GLN A 12 22.51 -9.04 -3.25
C GLN A 12 21.62 -9.01 -2.01
N SER A 13 21.99 -8.18 -1.04
CA SER A 13 21.22 -8.01 0.17
C SER A 13 19.80 -7.64 -0.23
N LEU A 14 18.81 -8.39 0.24
CA LEU A 14 17.41 -8.11 -0.05
C LEU A 14 17.06 -6.70 0.41
N ASP A 15 16.80 -5.81 -0.54
CA ASP A 15 16.41 -4.42 -0.28
C ASP A 15 14.93 -4.23 -0.61
N LEU A 16 14.10 -4.21 0.43
CA LEU A 16 12.66 -4.06 0.29
C LEU A 16 12.27 -2.74 -0.39
N ASN A 17 13.09 -1.69 -0.32
CA ASN A 17 12.78 -0.43 -0.99
C ASN A 17 12.78 -0.62 -2.50
N GLN A 18 13.74 -1.37 -3.05
CA GLN A 18 13.80 -1.64 -4.50
C GLN A 18 12.62 -2.48 -4.99
N HIS A 19 12.01 -3.28 -4.11
CA HIS A 19 10.88 -4.13 -4.46
C HIS A 19 9.51 -3.46 -4.26
N LEU A 20 9.38 -2.57 -3.28
CA LEU A 20 8.09 -2.00 -2.86
C LEU A 20 7.92 -0.54 -3.24
N ILE A 21 9.02 0.21 -3.42
CA ILE A 21 9.00 1.66 -3.61
C ILE A 21 9.41 2.00 -5.05
N HIS A 22 8.40 2.30 -5.88
CA HIS A 22 8.61 2.74 -7.26
C HIS A 22 8.95 4.23 -7.36
N ASN A 23 8.34 5.06 -6.49
CA ASN A 23 8.54 6.50 -6.47
C ASN A 23 8.79 7.01 -5.04
N PRO A 24 10.05 7.01 -4.57
CA PRO A 24 10.38 7.37 -3.19
C PRO A 24 9.86 8.73 -2.72
N ALA A 25 9.74 9.71 -3.62
CA ALA A 25 9.23 11.05 -3.30
C ALA A 25 7.70 11.11 -3.07
N ALA A 26 6.98 10.07 -3.51
CA ALA A 26 5.53 9.94 -3.39
C ALA A 26 5.10 8.72 -2.57
N THR A 27 6.05 7.92 -2.08
CA THR A 27 5.77 6.77 -1.25
C THR A 27 5.99 7.09 0.22
N PHE A 28 5.07 6.67 1.07
CA PHE A 28 5.20 6.77 2.52
C PHE A 28 4.68 5.51 3.20
N PHE A 29 5.14 5.29 4.42
CA PHE A 29 4.64 4.20 5.26
C PHE A 29 3.54 4.72 6.19
N MET A 30 2.51 3.92 6.38
CA MET A 30 1.42 4.18 7.32
C MET A 30 1.18 2.94 8.15
N ARG A 31 1.05 3.10 9.48
CA ARG A 31 0.62 2.01 10.34
C ARG A 31 -0.89 2.09 10.54
N VAL A 32 -1.55 0.94 10.45
CA VAL A 32 -3.00 0.83 10.63
C VAL A 32 -3.30 0.90 12.11
N GLU A 33 -4.14 1.86 12.51
CA GLU A 33 -4.58 2.02 13.89
C GLU A 33 -6.05 1.62 13.99
N GLY A 34 -6.40 0.81 14.99
CA GLY A 34 -7.78 0.40 15.24
C GLY A 34 -8.45 -0.22 14.01
N ASP A 35 -9.67 0.23 13.72
CA ASP A 35 -10.53 -0.34 12.67
C ASP A 35 -10.48 0.44 11.34
N MET A 36 -9.39 1.15 11.08
CA MET A 36 -9.23 1.97 9.87
C MET A 36 -9.32 1.17 8.57
N ALA A 37 -9.12 -0.15 8.62
CA ALA A 37 -9.10 -1.03 7.46
C ALA A 37 -10.13 -2.17 7.54
N ALA A 38 -11.25 -1.92 8.21
CA ALA A 38 -12.38 -2.84 8.28
C ALA A 38 -12.70 -3.41 6.88
N ASP A 39 -12.95 -4.72 6.82
CA ASP A 39 -13.27 -5.47 5.59
C ASP A 39 -12.16 -5.57 4.52
N GLN A 40 -10.89 -5.25 4.83
CA GLN A 40 -9.79 -5.30 3.83
C GLN A 40 -8.71 -6.37 4.09
N ASP A 41 -8.97 -7.38 4.93
CA ASP A 41 -7.98 -8.38 5.38
C ASP A 41 -6.70 -7.77 6.00
N ILE A 42 -6.77 -6.49 6.39
CA ILE A 42 -5.70 -5.71 7.01
C ILE A 42 -5.99 -5.58 8.49
N GLN A 43 -4.99 -5.84 9.32
CA GLN A 43 -5.11 -5.86 10.76
C GLN A 43 -4.53 -4.59 11.39
N PRO A 44 -4.96 -4.23 12.62
CA PRO A 44 -4.27 -3.23 13.41
C PRO A 44 -2.78 -3.58 13.53
N GLU A 45 -1.92 -2.56 13.52
CA GLU A 45 -0.45 -2.64 13.51
C GLU A 45 0.21 -3.02 12.18
N ASP A 46 -0.56 -3.38 11.14
CA ASP A 46 -0.01 -3.60 9.81
C ASP A 46 0.66 -2.33 9.24
N LEU A 47 1.78 -2.53 8.55
CA LEU A 47 2.53 -1.46 7.90
C LEU A 47 2.21 -1.42 6.41
N LEU A 48 1.55 -0.35 5.98
CA LEU A 48 1.18 -0.10 4.59
C LEU A 48 2.25 0.72 3.88
N VAL A 49 2.55 0.34 2.64
CA VAL A 49 3.36 1.14 1.71
C VAL A 49 2.40 1.85 0.77
N VAL A 50 2.28 3.17 0.89
CA VAL A 50 1.28 3.97 0.17
C VAL A 50 1.97 4.86 -0.85
N ASP A 51 1.58 4.74 -2.13
CA ASP A 51 2.03 5.62 -3.21
C ASP A 51 0.92 6.60 -3.60
N ARG A 52 1.15 7.91 -3.37
CA ARG A 52 0.17 8.97 -3.70
C ARG A 52 0.27 9.51 -5.13
N SER A 53 1.24 9.05 -5.92
CA SER A 53 1.42 9.51 -7.31
C SER A 53 0.50 8.77 -8.29
N GLN A 54 -0.08 7.66 -7.87
CA GLN A 54 -0.99 6.85 -8.69
C GLN A 54 -2.43 7.37 -8.60
N THR A 55 -3.13 7.35 -9.74
CA THR A 55 -4.58 7.60 -9.77
C THR A 55 -5.30 6.30 -9.42
N ALA A 56 -6.22 6.36 -8.45
CA ALA A 56 -7.04 5.21 -8.08
C ALA A 56 -7.92 4.74 -9.25
N GLN A 57 -8.10 3.43 -9.36
CA GLN A 57 -8.92 2.78 -10.38
C GLN A 57 -9.96 1.86 -9.73
N ASP A 58 -10.91 1.37 -10.52
CA ASP A 58 -11.84 0.34 -10.08
C ASP A 58 -11.11 -0.83 -9.39
N GLY A 59 -11.60 -1.25 -8.23
CA GLY A 59 -11.01 -2.29 -7.40
C GLY A 59 -9.77 -1.90 -6.59
N SER A 60 -9.27 -0.67 -6.70
CA SER A 60 -8.07 -0.23 -5.97
C SER A 60 -8.32 -0.19 -4.46
N LEU A 61 -7.32 -0.62 -3.68
CA LEU A 61 -7.27 -0.36 -2.26
C LEU A 61 -6.64 1.01 -2.04
N VAL A 62 -7.33 1.92 -1.37
CA VAL A 62 -6.91 3.32 -1.20
C VAL A 62 -6.93 3.73 0.26
N VAL A 63 -6.09 4.70 0.59
CA VAL A 63 -6.22 5.48 1.81
C VAL A 63 -7.04 6.74 1.49
N ALA A 64 -8.22 6.86 2.08
CA ALA A 64 -9.14 7.98 1.88
C ALA A 64 -9.34 8.77 3.17
N ALA A 65 -9.50 10.09 3.06
CA ALA A 65 -9.92 10.93 4.17
C ALA A 65 -11.44 11.11 4.10
N ILE A 66 -12.16 10.51 5.05
CA ILE A 66 -13.63 10.55 5.14
C ILE A 66 -13.98 11.23 6.47
N ALA A 67 -14.73 12.33 6.41
CA ALA A 67 -15.11 13.13 7.58
C ALA A 67 -13.91 13.54 8.48
N GLY A 68 -12.72 13.73 7.89
CA GLY A 68 -11.50 14.10 8.62
C GLY A 68 -10.75 12.92 9.25
N ALA A 69 -11.28 11.70 9.17
CA ALA A 69 -10.60 10.47 9.57
C ALA A 69 -10.01 9.75 8.35
N LEU A 70 -8.83 9.16 8.51
CA LEU A 70 -8.25 8.32 7.47
C LEU A 70 -8.87 6.92 7.56
N GLN A 71 -9.19 6.35 6.41
CA GLN A 71 -9.69 4.99 6.27
C GLN A 71 -9.04 4.31 5.08
N VAL A 72 -8.86 3.01 5.18
CA VAL A 72 -8.35 2.12 4.14
C VAL A 72 -9.54 1.33 3.62
N LEU A 73 -9.86 1.52 2.35
CA LEU A 73 -11.02 0.87 1.74
C LEU A 73 -10.77 0.56 0.28
N ARG A 74 -11.53 -0.39 -0.25
CA ARG A 74 -11.56 -0.66 -1.69
C ARG A 74 -12.55 0.28 -2.36
N VAL A 75 -12.19 0.82 -3.52
CA VAL A 75 -13.09 1.61 -4.35
C VAL A 75 -13.60 0.80 -5.53
N GLN A 76 -14.79 1.13 -6.00
CA GLN A 76 -15.41 0.59 -7.19
C GLN A 76 -15.94 1.72 -8.07
N GLN A 77 -15.99 1.51 -9.38
CA GLN A 77 -16.48 2.50 -10.32
C GLN A 77 -17.98 2.33 -10.57
N HIS A 78 -18.77 3.30 -10.13
CA HIS A 78 -20.21 3.39 -10.42
C HIS A 78 -20.51 4.66 -11.21
N HIS A 79 -21.11 4.51 -12.40
CA HIS A 79 -21.45 5.62 -13.30
C HIS A 79 -20.30 6.62 -13.53
N GLY A 80 -19.08 6.10 -13.70
CA GLY A 80 -17.88 6.93 -13.94
C GLY A 80 -17.30 7.61 -12.71
N LYS A 81 -17.86 7.39 -11.51
CA LYS A 81 -17.33 7.89 -10.24
C LYS A 81 -16.79 6.73 -9.41
N LEU A 82 -15.70 6.96 -8.69
CA LEU A 82 -15.22 6.02 -7.69
C LEU A 82 -16.03 6.21 -6.40
N VAL A 83 -16.55 5.10 -5.89
CA VAL A 83 -17.28 5.01 -4.62
C VAL A 83 -16.66 3.88 -3.78
N PRO A 84 -16.81 3.88 -2.45
CA PRO A 84 -16.43 2.73 -1.64
C PRO A 84 -17.11 1.44 -2.11
N ALA A 85 -16.40 0.31 -2.04
CA ALA A 85 -16.89 -1.01 -2.42
C ALA A 85 -17.78 -1.65 -1.33
N THR A 86 -17.67 -1.16 -0.09
CA THR A 86 -18.59 -1.48 1.01
C THR A 86 -19.88 -0.67 0.86
N ASP A 87 -20.98 -1.18 1.43
CA ASP A 87 -22.30 -0.53 1.55
C ASP A 87 -22.28 0.70 2.50
N TRP A 88 -21.24 1.53 2.40
CA TRP A 88 -21.14 2.82 3.09
C TRP A 88 -22.17 3.76 2.45
N ALA A 89 -23.36 3.80 3.03
CA ALA A 89 -24.28 4.90 2.85
C ALA A 89 -23.91 5.98 3.88
N PRO A 90 -23.57 7.22 3.47
CA PRO A 90 -23.60 8.32 4.42
C PRO A 90 -25.05 8.51 4.89
N GLU A 91 -25.29 8.47 6.19
CA GLU A 91 -26.51 9.04 6.78
C GLU A 91 -26.58 10.56 6.54
#